data_AF-A0A6L5FEZ1-F1
#
_entry.id   AF-A0A6L5FEZ1-F1
#
_cell.length_a   1.000
_cell.length_b   1.000
_cell.length_c   1.000
_cell.angle_alpha   90.00
_cell.angle_beta   90.00
_cell.angle_gamma   90.00
#
_symmetry.space_group_name_H-M   'P 1'
#
loop_
_entity.id
_entity.type
_entity.pdbx_description
1 polymer ?
#
loop_
_entity_poly.entity_id
_entity_poly.type
_entity_poly.pdbx_seq_one_letter_code
_entity_poly.pdbx_strand_id
1 'polypeptide(L)'
;MSGWLSKLLREWTAISAAPMSLAAAVVVPAAITWAAVNWSYSSVLADKNAQIERLNARASAYQDKLGGASPEQAAGEMQSLNDQLIETRRQLAEIQSPLREPNAVYQNGRRIGAVDGAEIDAASQSVAFQRMTVDRELDQATNLEFRDLVLSFRGYAAVTRAGRNPAVTYHNTRFAMVGHRQGSCATVRFMPIPPK
;
A
#
# COMPACT_ATOMS: atom_id res chain seq x y z
N MET A 1 67.33 27.08 -35.25
CA MET A 1 66.20 26.14 -35.46
C MET A 1 66.56 24.81 -34.81
N SER A 2 65.67 24.28 -33.99
CA SER A 2 65.91 23.15 -33.10
C SER A 2 66.05 21.83 -33.87
N GLY A 3 67.08 21.03 -33.55
CA GLY A 3 67.44 19.80 -34.28
C GLY A 3 66.37 18.69 -34.32
N TRP A 4 65.32 18.78 -33.50
CA TRP A 4 64.17 17.86 -33.58
C TRP A 4 63.33 18.08 -34.84
N LEU A 5 63.20 19.32 -35.31
CA LEU A 5 62.46 19.66 -36.52
C LEU A 5 63.17 19.14 -37.78
N SER A 6 64.51 19.17 -37.78
CA SER A 6 65.34 18.68 -38.87
C SER A 6 65.26 17.15 -38.99
N LYS A 7 65.17 16.44 -37.86
CA LYS A 7 64.95 14.98 -37.83
C LYS A 7 63.57 14.62 -38.35
N LEU A 8 62.53 15.34 -37.90
CA LEU A 8 61.16 15.16 -38.39
C LEU A 8 61.05 15.43 -39.89
N LEU A 9 61.64 16.51 -40.41
CA LEU A 9 61.64 16.83 -41.86
C LEU A 9 62.38 15.78 -42.71
N ARG A 10 63.44 15.19 -42.17
CA ARG A 10 64.24 14.16 -42.85
C ARG A 10 63.54 12.80 -42.87
N GLU A 11 62.81 12.47 -41.81
CA GLU A 11 61.93 11.30 -41.75
C GLU A 11 60.67 11.52 -42.60
N TRP A 12 60.16 12.76 -42.67
CA TRP A 12 58.99 13.12 -43.50
C TRP A 12 59.25 12.93 -45.00
N THR A 13 60.46 13.18 -45.47
CA THR A 13 60.83 12.95 -46.87
C THR A 13 60.90 11.47 -47.22
N ALA A 14 61.36 10.62 -46.30
CA ALA A 14 61.33 9.16 -46.46
C ALA A 14 59.89 8.62 -46.44
N ILE A 15 59.01 9.24 -45.64
CA ILE A 15 57.58 8.91 -45.56
C ILE A 15 56.83 9.37 -46.83
N SER A 16 57.21 10.51 -47.44
CA SER A 16 56.59 11.00 -48.69
C SER A 16 57.02 10.27 -49.96
N ALA A 17 58.12 9.50 -49.91
CA ALA A 17 58.67 8.79 -51.07
C ALA A 17 57.87 7.52 -51.45
N ALA A 18 57.00 7.03 -50.55
CA ALA A 18 56.16 5.85 -50.78
C ALA A 18 54.71 6.11 -50.30
N PRO A 19 53.92 6.92 -51.03
CA PRO A 19 52.56 7.30 -50.65
C PRO A 19 51.64 6.10 -50.42
N MET A 20 51.87 4.99 -51.14
CA MET A 20 51.16 3.72 -50.97
C MET A 20 51.43 3.08 -49.60
N SER A 21 52.66 3.14 -49.09
CA SER A 21 53.04 2.53 -47.81
C SER A 21 52.46 3.30 -46.63
N LEU A 22 52.39 4.64 -46.72
CA LEU A 22 51.71 5.46 -45.71
C LEU A 22 50.19 5.25 -45.75
N ALA A 23 49.59 5.18 -46.94
CA ALA A 23 48.18 4.87 -47.08
C ALA A 23 47.85 3.50 -46.46
N ALA A 24 48.65 2.47 -46.74
CA ALA A 24 48.49 1.15 -46.12
C ALA A 24 48.63 1.21 -44.59
N ALA A 25 49.60 1.95 -44.06
CA ALA A 25 49.83 2.09 -42.63
C ALA A 25 48.65 2.75 -41.89
N VAL A 26 47.83 3.56 -42.55
CA VAL A 26 46.64 4.20 -41.95
C VAL A 26 45.37 3.39 -42.22
N VAL A 27 45.21 2.90 -43.46
CA VAL A 27 44.00 2.20 -43.89
C VAL A 27 43.87 0.83 -43.22
N VAL A 28 44.98 0.10 -43.05
CA VAL A 28 44.96 -1.22 -42.40
C VAL A 28 44.46 -1.15 -40.96
N PRO A 29 45.01 -0.32 -40.05
CA PRO A 29 44.48 -0.22 -38.69
C PRO A 29 43.07 0.37 -38.64
N ALA A 30 42.73 1.30 -39.55
CA ALA A 30 41.37 1.82 -39.64
C ALA A 30 40.37 0.72 -40.04
N ALA A 31 40.71 -0.13 -41.01
CA ALA A 31 39.89 -1.26 -41.45
C ALA A 31 39.74 -2.32 -40.34
N ILE A 32 40.83 -2.61 -39.60
CA ILE A 32 40.79 -3.53 -38.45
C ILE A 32 39.88 -2.98 -37.36
N THR A 33 40.01 -1.69 -37.03
CA THR A 33 39.17 -1.03 -36.02
C THR A 33 37.71 -1.04 -36.44
N TRP A 34 37.43 -0.72 -37.71
CA TRP A 34 36.08 -0.75 -38.27
C TRP A 34 35.49 -2.16 -38.23
N ALA A 35 36.26 -3.20 -38.60
CA ALA A 35 35.81 -4.59 -38.55
C ALA A 35 35.49 -5.05 -37.13
N ALA A 36 36.33 -4.71 -36.14
CA ALA A 36 36.10 -5.03 -34.74
C ALA A 36 34.84 -4.34 -34.19
N VAL A 37 34.65 -3.07 -34.51
CA VAL A 37 33.45 -2.30 -34.14
C VAL A 37 32.21 -2.90 -34.81
N ASN A 38 32.24 -3.12 -36.13
CA ASN A 38 31.12 -3.67 -36.88
C ASN A 38 30.70 -5.07 -36.39
N TRP A 39 31.67 -5.90 -35.99
CA TRP A 39 31.39 -7.20 -35.39
C TRP A 39 30.74 -7.08 -34.01
N SER A 40 31.27 -6.19 -33.15
CA SER A 40 30.69 -5.90 -31.84
C SER A 40 29.25 -5.40 -31.95
N TYR A 41 28.98 -4.43 -32.82
CA TYR A 41 27.61 -3.94 -33.08
C TYR A 41 26.68 -5.03 -33.59
N SER A 42 27.16 -5.88 -34.52
CA SER A 42 26.38 -7.00 -35.06
C SER A 42 26.02 -8.03 -33.98
N SER A 43 26.92 -8.31 -33.03
CA SER A 43 26.67 -9.22 -31.90
C SER A 43 25.64 -8.67 -30.91
N VAL A 44 25.70 -7.37 -30.61
CA VAL A 44 24.75 -6.70 -29.71
C VAL A 44 23.37 -6.59 -30.37
N LEU A 45 23.32 -6.34 -31.69
CA LEU A 45 22.07 -6.35 -32.45
C LEU A 45 21.43 -7.74 -32.50
N ALA A 46 22.24 -8.81 -32.66
CA ALA A 46 21.75 -10.18 -32.63
C ALA A 46 21.16 -10.56 -31.26
N ASP A 47 21.83 -10.18 -30.17
CA ASP A 47 21.31 -10.42 -28.82
C ASP A 47 20.03 -9.62 -28.54
N LYS A 48 19.97 -8.35 -28.95
CA LYS A 48 18.76 -7.53 -28.81
C LYS A 48 17.59 -8.06 -29.64
N ASN A 49 17.83 -8.53 -30.86
CA ASN A 49 16.81 -9.17 -31.68
C ASN A 49 16.32 -10.48 -31.04
N ALA A 50 17.22 -11.29 -30.49
CA ALA A 50 16.85 -12.48 -29.74
C ALA A 50 16.05 -12.15 -28.47
N GLN A 51 16.36 -11.04 -27.80
CA GLN A 51 15.57 -10.55 -26.66
C GLN A 51 14.16 -10.08 -27.09
N ILE A 52 14.05 -9.36 -28.20
CA ILE A 52 12.76 -8.92 -28.77
C ILE A 52 11.92 -10.14 -29.18
N GLU A 53 12.52 -11.14 -29.82
CA GLU A 53 11.84 -12.36 -30.23
C GLU A 53 11.35 -13.16 -29.02
N ARG A 54 12.16 -13.28 -27.95
CA ARG A 54 11.73 -13.91 -26.69
C ARG A 54 10.62 -13.14 -26.00
N LEU A 55 10.65 -11.80 -26.02
CA LEU A 55 9.61 -10.96 -25.44
C LEU A 55 8.29 -11.08 -26.22
N ASN A 56 8.36 -11.04 -27.55
CA ASN A 56 7.20 -11.24 -28.41
C ASN A 56 6.61 -12.66 -28.27
N ALA A 57 7.45 -13.70 -28.16
CA ALA A 57 7.01 -15.07 -27.91
C ALA A 57 6.34 -15.22 -26.54
N ARG A 58 6.80 -14.48 -25.51
CA ARG A 58 6.12 -14.45 -24.21
C ARG A 58 4.79 -13.72 -24.30
N ALA A 59 4.74 -12.56 -24.96
CA ALA A 59 3.52 -11.80 -25.15
C ALA A 59 2.45 -12.60 -25.91
N SER A 60 2.83 -13.29 -26.98
CA SER A 60 1.93 -14.16 -27.74
C SER A 60 1.53 -15.39 -26.93
N ALA A 61 2.44 -16.00 -26.16
CA ALA A 61 2.09 -17.10 -25.26
C ALA A 61 1.15 -16.65 -24.12
N TYR A 62 1.25 -15.40 -23.65
CA TYR A 62 0.27 -14.84 -22.71
C TYR A 62 -1.08 -14.61 -23.39
N GLN A 63 -1.11 -14.09 -24.62
CA GLN A 63 -2.34 -13.94 -25.40
C GLN A 63 -3.03 -15.28 -25.70
N ASP A 64 -2.24 -16.32 -26.02
CA ASP A 64 -2.71 -17.67 -26.31
C ASP A 64 -3.20 -18.40 -25.05
N LYS A 65 -2.46 -18.28 -23.93
CA LYS A 65 -2.90 -18.80 -22.63
C LYS A 65 -4.15 -18.13 -22.08
N LEU A 66 -4.37 -16.87 -22.45
CA LEU A 66 -5.59 -16.14 -22.12
C LEU A 66 -6.71 -16.40 -23.12
N GLY A 67 -6.51 -17.24 -24.14
CA GLY A 67 -7.57 -17.71 -25.05
C GLY A 67 -8.28 -16.60 -25.83
N GLY A 68 -7.63 -15.44 -26.03
CA GLY A 68 -8.28 -14.26 -26.61
C GLY A 68 -9.14 -13.44 -25.64
N ALA A 69 -9.10 -13.70 -24.33
CA ALA A 69 -9.69 -12.82 -23.33
C ALA A 69 -8.89 -11.50 -23.28
N SER A 70 -9.47 -10.44 -23.84
CA SER A 70 -8.82 -9.14 -23.93
C SER A 70 -8.56 -8.56 -22.53
N PRO A 71 -7.62 -7.60 -22.40
CA PRO A 71 -7.40 -6.86 -21.15
C PRO A 71 -8.69 -6.25 -20.56
N GLU A 72 -9.70 -6.00 -21.40
CA GLU A 72 -11.01 -5.50 -20.97
C GLU A 72 -11.81 -6.55 -20.19
N GLN A 73 -11.67 -7.85 -20.50
CA GLN A 73 -12.34 -8.92 -19.73
C GLN A 73 -11.73 -9.08 -18.33
N ALA A 74 -10.39 -8.99 -18.21
CA ALA A 74 -9.73 -8.98 -16.90
C ALA A 74 -10.12 -7.74 -16.08
N ALA A 75 -10.27 -6.58 -16.73
CA ALA A 75 -10.79 -5.37 -16.07
C ALA A 75 -12.25 -5.53 -15.62
N GLY A 76 -13.09 -6.15 -16.45
CA GLY A 76 -14.49 -6.44 -16.12
C GLY A 76 -14.63 -7.43 -14.95
N GLU A 77 -13.82 -8.49 -14.92
CA GLU A 77 -13.77 -9.40 -13.78
C GLU A 77 -13.30 -8.68 -12.51
N MET A 78 -12.20 -7.92 -12.57
CA MET A 78 -11.74 -7.12 -11.43
C MET A 78 -12.81 -6.16 -10.90
N GLN A 79 -13.59 -5.54 -11.79
CA GLN A 79 -14.68 -4.67 -11.39
C GLN A 79 -15.81 -5.45 -10.72
N SER A 80 -16.21 -6.59 -11.29
CA SER A 80 -17.24 -7.45 -10.70
C SER A 80 -16.83 -8.03 -9.34
N LEU A 81 -15.57 -8.39 -9.16
CA LEU A 81 -15.03 -8.85 -7.88
C LEU A 81 -14.99 -7.71 -6.86
N ASN A 82 -14.66 -6.49 -7.28
CA ASN A 82 -14.66 -5.33 -6.38
C ASN A 82 -16.08 -4.98 -5.92
N ASP A 83 -17.07 -5.05 -6.82
CA ASP A 83 -18.48 -4.81 -6.48
C ASP A 83 -19.00 -5.85 -5.47
N GLN A 84 -18.65 -7.13 -5.67
CA GLN A 84 -18.96 -8.19 -4.71
C GLN A 84 -18.29 -7.98 -3.35
N LEU A 85 -17.06 -7.47 -3.31
CA LEU A 85 -16.37 -7.14 -2.06
C LEU A 85 -17.01 -5.94 -1.36
N ILE A 86 -17.44 -4.91 -2.08
CA ILE A 86 -18.16 -3.76 -1.52
C ILE A 86 -19.49 -4.22 -0.91
N GLU A 87 -20.25 -5.05 -1.62
CA GLU A 87 -21.52 -5.57 -1.15
C GLU A 87 -21.33 -6.52 0.06
N THR A 88 -20.35 -7.41 0.01
CA THR A 88 -20.03 -8.29 1.15
C THR A 88 -19.57 -7.48 2.36
N ARG A 89 -18.78 -6.41 2.17
CA ARG A 89 -18.41 -5.50 3.25
C ARG A 89 -19.61 -4.74 3.81
N ARG A 90 -20.58 -4.36 2.97
CA ARG A 90 -21.82 -3.72 3.41
C ARG A 90 -22.65 -4.68 4.27
N GLN A 91 -22.82 -5.92 3.83
CA GLN A 91 -23.51 -6.96 4.59
C GLN A 91 -22.76 -7.30 5.89
N LEU A 92 -21.43 -7.35 5.86
CA LEU A 92 -20.62 -7.51 7.07
C LEU A 92 -20.70 -6.30 8.00
N ALA A 93 -20.83 -5.08 7.49
CA ALA A 93 -21.06 -3.89 8.32
C ALA A 93 -22.44 -3.92 8.97
N GLU A 94 -23.44 -4.44 8.26
CA GLU A 94 -24.81 -4.65 8.75
C GLU A 94 -24.88 -5.77 9.80
N ILE A 95 -24.11 -6.86 9.62
CA ILE A 95 -24.06 -7.99 10.56
C ILE A 95 -23.14 -7.72 11.76
N GLN A 96 -21.98 -7.05 11.59
CA GLN A 96 -21.07 -6.67 12.69
C GLN A 96 -21.61 -5.51 13.53
N SER A 97 -22.61 -4.80 13.01
CA SER A 97 -23.39 -3.79 13.73
C SER A 97 -24.79 -4.35 13.99
N PRO A 98 -24.97 -5.42 14.82
CA PRO A 98 -26.31 -5.71 15.31
C PRO A 98 -26.79 -4.43 15.98
N LEU A 99 -27.96 -3.90 15.58
CA LEU A 99 -28.57 -2.63 16.02
C LEU A 99 -28.16 -2.26 17.46
N ARG A 100 -26.99 -1.65 17.66
CA ARG A 100 -26.62 -1.14 18.97
C ARG A 100 -27.40 0.14 19.07
N GLU A 101 -28.36 0.17 19.99
CA GLU A 101 -29.21 1.32 20.19
C GLU A 101 -28.33 2.59 20.20
N PRO A 102 -28.65 3.64 19.40
CA PRO A 102 -27.78 4.80 19.23
C PRO A 102 -27.40 5.52 20.53
N ASN A 103 -28.19 5.23 21.58
CA ASN A 103 -28.13 5.78 22.92
C ASN A 103 -27.73 4.73 23.96
N ALA A 104 -27.41 3.49 23.59
CA ALA A 104 -26.94 2.49 24.55
C ALA A 104 -25.43 2.55 24.73
N VAL A 105 -25.01 2.29 25.96
CA VAL A 105 -23.61 2.16 26.35
C VAL A 105 -23.31 0.73 26.75
N TYR A 106 -22.13 0.26 26.37
CA TYR A 106 -21.69 -1.11 26.57
C TYR A 106 -20.35 -1.13 27.32
N GLN A 107 -20.09 -2.16 28.10
CA GLN A 107 -18.77 -2.48 28.64
C GLN A 107 -18.49 -3.95 28.39
N ASN A 108 -17.32 -4.26 27.84
CA ASN A 108 -16.94 -5.63 27.46
C ASN A 108 -18.01 -6.32 26.59
N GLY A 109 -18.59 -5.56 25.63
CA GLY A 109 -19.69 -6.04 24.79
C GLY A 109 -21.06 -6.24 25.47
N ARG A 110 -21.19 -6.04 26.79
CA ARG A 110 -22.47 -6.11 27.52
C ARG A 110 -23.11 -4.73 27.65
N ARG A 111 -24.39 -4.59 27.33
CA ARG A 111 -25.14 -3.34 27.57
C ARG A 111 -25.21 -3.07 29.07
N ILE A 112 -24.78 -1.88 29.48
CA ILE A 112 -24.80 -1.46 30.89
C ILE A 112 -25.80 -0.33 31.16
N GLY A 113 -26.30 0.32 30.11
CA GLY A 113 -27.18 1.48 30.27
C GLY A 113 -27.48 2.22 28.99
N ALA A 114 -28.06 3.41 29.16
CA ALA A 114 -28.37 4.34 28.09
C ALA A 114 -27.90 5.77 28.43
N VAL A 115 -27.62 6.56 27.39
CA VAL A 115 -27.17 7.95 27.45
C VAL A 115 -28.15 8.87 26.74
N ASP A 116 -28.14 10.13 27.14
CA ASP A 116 -28.93 11.21 26.56
C ASP A 116 -28.08 12.49 26.49
N GLY A 117 -28.34 13.31 25.48
CA GLY A 117 -27.56 14.51 25.18
C GLY A 117 -26.07 14.21 24.95
N ALA A 118 -25.76 13.27 24.04
CA ALA A 118 -24.39 12.94 23.67
C ALA A 118 -23.77 14.04 22.79
N GLU A 119 -22.65 14.59 23.23
CA GLU A 119 -21.87 15.60 22.54
C GLU A 119 -20.46 15.03 22.27
N ILE A 120 -20.09 14.94 21.00
CA ILE A 120 -18.80 14.38 20.57
C ILE A 120 -17.97 15.53 20.03
N ASP A 121 -16.85 15.82 20.69
CA ASP A 121 -15.87 16.79 20.23
C ASP A 121 -14.64 16.04 19.69
N ALA A 122 -14.57 15.93 18.36
CA ALA A 122 -13.47 15.30 17.66
C ALA A 122 -12.14 16.07 17.80
N ALA A 123 -12.18 17.40 17.97
CA ALA A 123 -10.97 18.21 18.07
C ALA A 123 -10.28 18.01 19.42
N SER A 124 -11.04 17.93 20.51
CA SER A 124 -10.51 17.68 21.86
C SER A 124 -10.44 16.19 22.23
N GLN A 125 -10.81 15.30 21.30
CA GLN A 125 -10.92 13.86 21.54
C GLN A 125 -11.76 13.52 22.78
N SER A 126 -12.88 14.22 22.97
CA SER A 126 -13.73 14.05 24.16
C SER A 126 -15.19 13.78 23.80
N VAL A 127 -15.86 13.06 24.70
CA VAL A 127 -17.30 12.79 24.61
C VAL A 127 -17.94 13.16 25.94
N ALA A 128 -18.99 13.96 25.87
CA ALA A 128 -19.81 14.30 27.02
C ALA A 128 -21.21 13.73 26.87
N PHE A 129 -21.78 13.25 27.97
CA PHE A 129 -23.21 12.90 28.04
C PHE A 129 -23.85 13.76 29.11
N GLN A 130 -24.94 14.45 28.75
CA GLN A 130 -25.72 15.23 29.71
C GLN A 130 -26.28 14.31 30.80
N ARG A 131 -26.77 13.13 30.40
CA ARG A 131 -27.33 12.14 31.33
C ARG A 131 -26.96 10.73 30.89
N MET A 132 -26.45 9.93 31.81
CA MET A 132 -26.08 8.53 31.60
C MET A 132 -26.75 7.69 32.69
N THR A 133 -27.67 6.81 32.32
CA THR A 133 -28.34 5.90 33.25
C THR A 133 -27.83 4.50 33.03
N VAL A 134 -27.22 3.92 34.06
CA VAL A 134 -26.68 2.57 34.05
C VAL A 134 -27.41 1.69 35.06
N ASP A 135 -27.61 0.43 34.72
CA ASP A 135 -28.36 -0.53 35.54
C ASP A 135 -27.64 -0.89 36.86
N ARG A 136 -26.34 -0.58 36.93
CA ARG A 136 -25.44 -0.81 38.08
C ARG A 136 -24.42 0.32 38.15
N GLU A 137 -23.63 0.33 39.22
CA GLU A 137 -22.50 1.26 39.33
C GLU A 137 -21.54 1.14 38.14
N LEU A 138 -21.17 2.28 37.58
CA LEU A 138 -20.27 2.36 36.43
C LEU A 138 -18.86 1.93 36.85
N ASP A 139 -18.31 0.92 36.17
CA ASP A 139 -16.90 0.58 36.31
C ASP A 139 -16.06 1.64 35.60
N GLN A 140 -15.39 2.48 36.39
CA GLN A 140 -14.58 3.60 35.90
C GLN A 140 -13.19 3.17 35.40
N ALA A 141 -12.75 1.95 35.73
CA ALA A 141 -11.47 1.42 35.29
C ALA A 141 -11.57 0.79 33.89
N THR A 142 -12.74 0.27 33.53
CA THR A 142 -12.99 -0.37 32.24
C THR A 142 -13.45 0.64 31.19
N ASN A 143 -12.90 0.52 29.97
CA ASN A 143 -13.31 1.35 28.85
C ASN A 143 -14.79 1.14 28.51
N LEU A 144 -15.47 2.24 28.25
CA LEU A 144 -16.87 2.29 27.83
C LEU A 144 -16.94 2.26 26.30
N GLU A 145 -17.83 1.44 25.76
CA GLU A 145 -18.14 1.39 24.34
C GLU A 145 -19.43 2.17 24.07
N PHE A 146 -19.35 3.18 23.21
CA PHE A 146 -20.50 3.94 22.73
C PHE A 146 -20.45 4.04 21.21
N ARG A 147 -21.46 3.50 20.53
CA ARG A 147 -21.48 3.36 19.06
C ARG A 147 -20.24 2.60 18.58
N ASP A 148 -19.37 3.24 17.82
CA ASP A 148 -18.09 2.74 17.31
C ASP A 148 -16.88 3.21 18.14
N LEU A 149 -17.10 4.01 19.19
CA LEU A 149 -16.04 4.61 20.00
C LEU A 149 -15.74 3.80 21.25
N VAL A 150 -14.46 3.75 21.61
CA VAL A 150 -13.95 3.27 22.88
C VAL A 150 -13.54 4.47 23.71
N LEU A 151 -14.12 4.59 24.90
CA LEU A 151 -14.10 5.77 25.75
C LEU A 151 -13.48 5.42 27.10
N SER A 152 -12.60 6.30 27.61
CA SER A 152 -12.04 6.21 28.96
C SER A 152 -12.71 7.23 29.87
N PHE A 153 -13.08 6.82 31.08
CA PHE A 153 -13.79 7.68 32.01
C PHE A 153 -12.90 8.82 32.52
N ARG A 154 -13.43 10.05 32.57
CA ARG A 154 -12.73 11.24 33.09
C ARG A 154 -13.40 11.85 34.32
N GLY A 155 -14.73 11.77 34.41
CA GLY A 155 -15.46 12.33 35.54
C GLY A 155 -16.94 12.54 35.27
N TYR A 156 -17.67 12.97 36.30
CA TYR A 156 -19.06 13.40 36.22
C TYR A 156 -19.31 14.58 37.18
N ALA A 157 -20.39 15.33 36.96
CA ALA A 157 -20.73 16.47 37.82
C ALA A 157 -21.61 16.05 39.01
N ALA A 158 -22.60 15.18 38.78
CA ALA A 158 -23.52 14.72 39.81
C ALA A 158 -23.97 13.28 39.57
N VAL A 159 -24.43 12.62 40.62
CA VAL A 159 -24.97 11.27 40.57
C VAL A 159 -26.30 11.21 41.34
N THR A 160 -27.29 10.56 40.76
CA THR A 160 -28.60 10.31 41.36
C THR A 160 -28.84 8.81 41.44
N ARG A 161 -29.17 8.32 42.63
CA ARG A 161 -29.54 6.91 42.86
C ARG A 161 -31.02 6.84 43.18
N ALA A 162 -31.77 6.06 42.40
CA ALA A 162 -33.18 5.84 42.70
C ALA A 162 -33.27 4.85 43.87
N GLY A 163 -33.73 5.26 45.05
CA GLY A 163 -33.59 4.50 46.30
C GLY A 163 -34.09 3.05 46.31
N ARG A 164 -34.96 2.64 45.37
CA ARG A 164 -35.45 1.25 45.22
C ARG A 164 -34.97 0.54 43.95
N ASN A 165 -34.33 1.25 43.02
CA ASN A 165 -33.84 0.72 41.76
C ASN A 165 -32.30 0.70 41.76
N PRO A 166 -31.66 -0.37 41.29
CA PRO A 166 -30.19 -0.43 41.19
C PRO A 166 -29.63 0.55 40.14
N ALA A 167 -30.51 1.19 39.36
CA ALA A 167 -30.13 2.15 38.34
C ALA A 167 -29.51 3.41 38.95
N VAL A 168 -28.36 3.79 38.41
CA VAL A 168 -27.60 4.99 38.78
C VAL A 168 -27.59 5.93 37.58
N THR A 169 -28.03 7.16 37.80
CA THR A 169 -27.99 8.22 36.78
C THR A 169 -26.86 9.18 37.08
N TYR A 170 -25.90 9.27 36.16
CA TYR A 170 -24.82 10.25 36.19
C TYR A 170 -25.17 11.43 35.29
N HIS A 171 -24.83 12.63 35.73
CA HIS A 171 -25.08 13.88 35.01
C HIS A 171 -23.78 14.54 34.58
N ASN A 172 -23.76 15.09 33.37
CA ASN A 172 -22.61 15.73 32.73
C ASN A 172 -21.33 14.87 32.83
N THR A 173 -21.46 13.61 32.42
CA THR A 173 -20.34 12.67 32.39
C THR A 173 -19.41 12.99 31.25
N ARG A 174 -18.11 12.93 31.47
CA ARG A 174 -17.07 13.20 30.47
C ARG A 174 -16.17 12.00 30.30
N PHE A 175 -15.83 11.75 29.04
CA PHE A 175 -14.96 10.67 28.62
C PHE A 175 -13.93 11.19 27.61
N ALA A 176 -12.76 10.56 27.57
CA ALA A 176 -11.79 10.77 26.50
C ALA A 176 -11.86 9.61 25.50
N MET A 177 -11.80 9.93 24.21
CA MET A 177 -11.75 8.96 23.14
C MET A 177 -10.39 8.26 23.14
N VAL A 178 -10.42 6.95 23.32
CA VAL A 178 -9.23 6.08 23.29
C VAL A 178 -8.99 5.58 21.87
N GLY A 179 -10.07 5.36 21.10
CA GLY A 179 -10.01 4.92 19.72
C GLY A 179 -11.36 4.43 19.23
N HIS A 180 -11.36 3.76 18.08
CA HIS A 180 -12.54 3.08 17.55
C HIS A 180 -12.51 1.59 17.93
N ARG A 181 -13.69 0.97 18.02
CA ARG A 181 -13.80 -0.48 18.16
C ARG A 181 -13.17 -1.10 16.91
N GLN A 182 -12.02 -1.76 17.06
CA GLN A 182 -11.55 -2.67 16.04
C GLN A 182 -12.59 -3.80 16.00
N GLY A 183 -13.51 -3.76 15.03
CA GLY A 183 -14.27 -4.95 14.65
C GLY A 183 -13.25 -6.05 14.50
N SER A 184 -13.40 -7.13 15.27
CA SER A 184 -12.49 -8.26 15.35
C SER A 184 -11.95 -8.58 13.96
N CYS A 185 -10.79 -8.03 13.62
CA CYS A 185 -9.99 -8.49 12.53
C CYS A 185 -9.44 -9.78 13.10
N ALA A 186 -10.18 -10.88 12.87
CA ALA A 186 -9.70 -12.20 13.17
C ALA A 186 -8.33 -12.27 12.52
N THR A 187 -7.29 -12.24 13.36
CA THR A 187 -5.94 -12.51 12.94
C THR A 187 -6.00 -13.95 12.45
N VAL A 188 -6.17 -14.12 11.14
CA VAL A 188 -6.01 -15.40 10.49
C VAL A 188 -4.54 -15.75 10.72
N ARG A 189 -4.30 -16.53 11.77
CA ARG A 189 -3.03 -17.23 11.97
C ARG A 189 -2.87 -18.11 10.74
N PHE A 190 -2.10 -17.65 9.78
CA PHE A 190 -1.57 -18.50 8.72
C PHE A 190 -0.79 -19.61 9.41
N MET A 191 -1.38 -20.80 9.48
CA MET A 191 -0.64 -22.02 9.78
C MET A 191 0.34 -22.27 8.62
N PRO A 192 1.63 -22.50 8.90
CA PRO A 192 2.57 -22.86 7.85
C PRO A 192 2.21 -24.25 7.32
N ILE A 193 2.04 -24.34 5.99
CA ILE A 193 1.82 -25.59 5.28
C ILE A 193 3.12 -26.42 5.36
N PRO A 194 3.10 -27.67 5.85
CA PRO A 194 4.30 -28.49 5.91
C PRO A 194 4.75 -28.89 4.49
N PRO A 195 6.07 -28.89 4.22
CA PRO A 195 6.60 -29.33 2.94
C PRO A 195 6.39 -30.85 2.78
N LYS A 196 6.07 -31.27 1.54
CA LYS A 196 6.11 -32.68 1.12
C LYS A 196 7.53 -33.12 0.84
#